data_AF-A0A183L5W9-F1
#
_entry.id   AF-A0A183L5W9-F1
#
_cell.length_a   1.000
_cell.length_b   1.000
_cell.length_c   1.000
_cell.angle_alpha   90.00
_cell.angle_beta   90.00
_cell.angle_gamma   90.00
#
_symmetry.space_group_name_H-M   'P 1'
#
loop_
_entity.id
_entity.type
_entity.pdbx_description
1 polymer ?
#
loop_
_entity_poly.entity_id
_entity_poly.type
_entity_poly.pdbx_seq_one_letter_code
_entity_poly.pdbx_strand_id
1 'polypeptide(L)' 'MIVRCVYQLVHSQYSNIRSGWTNIFAVLHLIASSLNEAIVDMAFETCHFTVKTVFKEHLRIVVDAFQVDRIIFLF' A
#
# COMPACT_ATOMS: atom_id res chain seq x y z
N MET A 1 12.60 1.91 9.54
CA MET A 1 11.74 2.94 10.17
C MET A 1 10.51 3.27 9.33
N ILE A 2 10.68 3.69 8.06
CA ILE A 2 9.58 4.13 7.17
C ILE A 2 8.47 3.07 7.00
N VAL A 3 8.82 1.80 6.80
CA VAL A 3 7.83 0.73 6.54
C VAL A 3 6.79 0.59 7.66
N ARG A 4 7.25 0.55 8.91
CA ARG A 4 6.34 0.44 10.06
C ARG A 4 5.45 1.66 10.21
N CYS A 5 5.95 2.86 9.89
CA CYS A 5 5.15 4.07 9.88
C CYS A 5 4.06 4.02 8.79
N VAL A 6 4.38 3.54 7.59
CA VAL A 6 3.40 3.37 6.51
C VAL A 6 2.36 2.32 6.88
N TYR A 7 2.80 1.18 7.43
CA TYR A 7 1.90 0.14 7.94
C TYR A 7 0.90 0.72 8.95
N GLN A 8 1.38 1.44 9.96
CA GLN A 8 0.54 2.06 10.99
C GLN A 8 -0.37 3.14 10.43
N LEU A 9 0.12 3.97 9.51
CA LEU A 9 -0.66 5.01 8.85
C LEU A 9 -1.85 4.40 8.10
N VAL A 10 -1.62 3.36 7.29
CA VAL A 10 -2.68 2.71 6.51
C VAL A 10 -3.68 2.04 7.45
N HIS A 11 -3.22 1.23 8.41
CA HIS A 11 -4.13 0.50 9.30
C HIS A 11 -4.96 1.41 10.22
N SER A 12 -4.46 2.59 10.55
CA SER A 12 -5.12 3.48 11.53
C SER A 12 -5.87 4.65 10.89
N GLN A 13 -5.48 5.08 9.69
CA GLN A 13 -5.93 6.35 9.10
C GLN A 13 -6.36 6.22 7.64
N TYR A 14 -6.54 5.02 7.08
CA TYR A 14 -6.84 4.82 5.65
C TYR A 14 -8.00 5.70 5.13
N SER A 15 -9.04 5.90 5.92
CA SER A 15 -10.21 6.72 5.57
C SER A 15 -9.90 8.21 5.40
N ASN A 16 -8.81 8.68 6.02
CA ASN A 16 -8.36 10.07 5.94
C ASN A 16 -7.33 10.30 4.82
N ILE A 17 -6.83 9.24 4.17
CA ILE A 17 -5.82 9.34 3.12
C ILE A 17 -6.50 9.66 1.78
N ARG A 18 -6.36 10.92 1.33
CA ARG A 18 -6.95 11.38 0.06
C ARG A 18 -5.96 11.37 -1.12
N SER A 19 -4.68 11.68 -0.88
CA SER A 19 -3.67 11.82 -1.94
C SER A 19 -2.34 11.09 -1.65
N GLY A 20 -2.27 10.34 -0.55
CA GLY A 20 -1.05 9.62 -0.15
C GLY A 20 -0.85 8.25 -0.80
N TRP A 21 -1.89 7.70 -1.44
CA TRP A 21 -1.91 6.32 -1.91
C TRP A 21 -0.82 5.98 -2.92
N THR A 22 -0.51 6.88 -3.86
CA THR A 22 0.55 6.65 -4.86
C THR A 22 1.92 6.46 -4.19
N ASN A 23 2.23 7.25 -3.17
CA ASN A 23 3.48 7.14 -2.43
C ASN A 23 3.51 5.89 -1.54
N ILE A 24 2.38 5.55 -0.93
CA ILE A 24 2.24 4.32 -0.13
C ILE A 24 2.52 3.10 -1.01
N PHE A 25 1.91 3.02 -2.20
CA PHE A 25 2.17 1.92 -3.15
C PHE A 25 3.61 1.90 -3.65
N ALA A 26 4.23 3.05 -3.91
CA ALA A 26 5.64 3.09 -4.28
C ALA A 26 6.56 2.53 -3.18
N VAL A 27 6.28 2.85 -1.92
CA VAL A 27 7.02 2.31 -0.77
C VAL A 27 6.80 0.81 -0.63
N LEU A 28 5.55 0.33 -0.71
CA LEU A 28 5.23 -1.09 -0.65
C LEU A 28 5.93 -1.89 -1.75
N HIS A 29 5.97 -1.35 -2.97
CA HIS A 29 6.68 -1.96 -4.10
C HIS A 29 8.19 -2.04 -3.85
N LEU A 30 8.81 -0.95 -3.37
CA LEU A 30 10.24 -0.94 -3.04
C LEU A 30 10.57 -2.02 -2.00
N ILE A 31 9.72 -2.18 -0.99
CA ILE A 31 9.91 -3.14 0.09
C ILE A 31 9.74 -4.58 -0.38
N ALA A 32 8.85 -4.84 -1.34
CA ALA A 32 8.63 -6.17 -1.90
C ALA A 32 9.91 -6.75 -2.54
N SER A 33 10.84 -5.88 -2.98
CA SER A 33 12.16 -6.27 -3.49
C SER A 33 13.24 -6.44 -2.40
N SER A 34 12.91 -6.27 -1.12
CA SER A 34 13.89 -6.34 -0.03
C SER A 34 14.21 -7.78 0.37
N LEU A 35 15.43 -8.01 0.85
CA LEU A 35 15.88 -9.32 1.38
C LEU A 35 15.39 -9.60 2.82
N ASN A 36 14.68 -8.65 3.45
CA ASN A 36 14.23 -8.79 4.82
C ASN A 36 12.77 -9.27 4.86
N GLU A 37 12.61 -10.57 5.09
CA GLU A 37 11.32 -11.27 5.08
C GLU A 37 10.26 -10.59 5.98
N ALA A 38 10.62 -10.22 7.21
CA ALA A 38 9.69 -9.57 8.13
C ALA A 38 9.14 -8.22 7.60
N ILE A 39 9.92 -7.51 6.78
CA ILE A 39 9.50 -6.24 6.19
C ILE A 39 8.63 -6.50 4.94
N VAL A 40 8.97 -7.52 4.17
CA VAL A 40 8.18 -8.00 3.03
C VAL A 40 6.79 -8.44 3.50
N ASP A 41 6.71 -9.22 4.59
CA ASP A 41 5.46 -9.67 5.19
C ASP A 41 4.56 -8.50 5.60
N MET A 42 5.12 -7.46 6.25
CA MET A 42 4.36 -6.26 6.60
C MET A 42 3.81 -5.54 5.36
N ALA A 43 4.56 -5.53 4.25
CA ALA A 43 4.10 -4.94 3.00
C ALA A 43 2.95 -5.76 2.38
N PHE A 44 3.06 -7.08 2.36
CA PHE A 44 2.00 -7.98 1.91
C PHE A 44 0.73 -7.87 2.77
N GLU A 45 0.87 -7.83 4.09
CA GLU A 45 -0.25 -7.63 5.02
C GLU A 45 -0.96 -6.30 4.75
N THR A 46 -0.19 -5.22 4.55
CA THR A 46 -0.75 -3.91 4.20
C THR A 46 -1.47 -3.91 2.86
N CYS A 47 -0.91 -4.56 1.84
CA CYS A 47 -1.58 -4.75 0.55
C CYS A 47 -2.90 -5.53 0.71
N HIS A 48 -2.87 -6.63 1.46
CA HIS A 48 -4.05 -7.45 1.72
C HIS A 48 -5.15 -6.66 2.47
N PHE A 49 -4.80 -5.87 3.49
CA PHE A 49 -5.72 -4.96 4.16
C PHE A 49 -6.30 -3.93 3.19
N THR A 50 -5.46 -3.35 2.33
CA THR A 50 -5.89 -2.34 1.36
C THR A 50 -6.92 -2.92 0.37
N VAL A 51 -6.66 -4.12 -0.18
CA VAL A 51 -7.59 -4.78 -1.11
C VAL A 51 -8.88 -5.24 -0.42
N LYS A 52 -8.80 -5.78 0.80
CA LYS A 52 -10.00 -6.30 1.48
C LYS A 52 -10.88 -5.24 2.12
N THR A 53 -10.28 -4.15 2.60
CA THR A 53 -10.97 -3.13 3.40
C THR A 53 -11.09 -1.82 2.61
N VAL A 54 -9.95 -1.25 2.21
CA VAL A 54 -9.92 0.10 1.63
C VAL A 54 -10.58 0.14 0.25
N PHE A 55 -10.37 -0.87 -0.60
CA PHE A 55 -10.99 -0.92 -1.92
C PHE A 55 -12.53 -1.01 -1.84
N LYS A 56 -13.09 -1.61 -0.78
CA LYS A 56 -14.54 -1.67 -0.60
C LYS A 56 -15.15 -0.28 -0.36
N GLU A 57 -14.44 0.58 0.37
CA GLU A 57 -14.95 1.87 0.82
C GLU A 57 -14.48 3.05 -0.05
N HIS A 58 -13.29 2.95 -0.65
CA HIS A 58 -12.61 4.04 -1.32
C HIS A 58 -12.02 3.66 -2.69
N LEU A 59 -12.68 2.79 -3.44
CA LEU A 59 -12.19 2.25 -4.72
C LEU A 59 -11.65 3.34 -5.66
N ARG A 60 -12.43 4.39 -5.96
CA ARG A 60 -12.02 5.42 -6.93
C ARG A 60 -10.68 6.07 -6.59
N ILE A 61 -10.54 6.53 -5.34
CA ILE A 61 -9.34 7.23 -4.87
C ILE A 61 -8.11 6.33 -4.97
N VAL A 62 -8.28 5.06 -4.63
CA VAL A 62 -7.17 4.10 -4.61
C VAL A 62 -6.83 3.62 -6.03
N VAL A 63 -7.83 3.44 -6.89
CA VAL A 63 -7.66 3.10 -8.31
C VAL A 63 -6.90 4.21 -9.04
N ASP A 64 -7.28 5.47 -8.83
CA ASP A 64 -6.61 6.62 -9.44
C ASP A 64 -5.15 6.76 -8.99
N ALA A 65 -4.81 6.22 -7.81
CA ALA A 65 -3.45 6.22 -7.30
C ALA A 65 -2.55 5.16 -7.95
N PHE A 66 -3.11 4.15 -8.62
CA PHE A 66 -2.35 3.22 -9.44
C PHE A 66 -1.93 3.91 -10.73
N GLN A 67 -0.66 4.29 -10.80
CA GLN A 67 -0.08 4.72 -12.06
C GLN A 67 0.09 3.49 -12.97
N VAL A 68 -0.40 3.58 -14.20
CA VAL A 68 -0.48 2.48 -15.18
C VAL A 68 0.88 1.79 -15.41
N ASP A 69 1.99 2.51 -15.31
CA ASP A 69 3.36 1.94 -15.43
C ASP A 69 3.81 1.08 -14.24
N ARG A 70 3.13 1.16 -13.08
CA ARG A 70 3.48 0.41 -11.87
C ARG A 70 2.58 -0.80 -11.60
N ILE A 71 1.55 -1.00 -12.42
CA ILE A 71 0.58 -2.10 -12.28
C ILE A 71 1.18 -3.47 -12.64
N ILE A 72 2.25 -3.50 -13.46
CA ILE A 72 2.83 -4.74 -13.98
C ILE A 72 3.38 -5.68 -12.88
N PHE A 73 3.63 -5.21 -11.66
CA PHE A 73 4.18 -6.03 -10.57
C PHE A 73 3.16 -6.43 -9.49
N LEU A 74 1.86 -6.19 -9.71
CA LEU A 74 0.79 -6.70 -8.85
C LEU A 74 0.15 -8.00 -9.38
N PHE A 75 0.62 -8.53 -10.50
CA PHE A 75 0.27 -9.84 -11.05
C PHE A 75 1.52 -10.66 -11.38
#